data_AF-A0A0Q9L696-F1
#
_entry.id   AF-A0A0Q9L696-F1
#
_cell.length_a   1.000
_cell.length_b   1.000
_cell.length_c   1.000
_cell.angle_alpha   90.00
_cell.angle_beta   90.00
_cell.angle_gamma   90.00
#
_symmetry.space_group_name_H-M   'P 1'
#
loop_
_entity.id
_entity.type
_entity.pdbx_description
1 polymer ?
#
loop_
_entity_poly.entity_id
_entity_poly.type
_entity_poly.pdbx_seq_one_letter_code
_entity_poly.pdbx_strand_id
1 'polypeptide(L)'
;MKRKGRRESRSLLWIHPGWVINGSAGFSVYIAAIKEVFRKDGSKALNTGGNNEVWSFGDEAYDILVKYLELRETLRDYTRELMKEAHEKGAPVMRPLFYEFQNDDKVWDIKDEYMYGPDLLVAPILYEGAASREVYLPEGSKWTDARTGSVFEGGQTILVEAPLSTIPVFLGTGNKRISSEKCNILSPCIISISFVTSI
;
A
#
# COMPACT_ATOMS: atom_id res chain seq x y z
N MET A 1 44.39 -2.65 23.59
CA MET A 1 43.81 -2.91 22.25
C MET A 1 42.31 -3.18 22.43
N LYS A 2 41.45 -2.17 22.25
CA LYS A 2 40.00 -2.24 22.51
C LYS A 2 39.29 -3.05 21.41
N ARG A 3 38.53 -4.08 21.80
CA ARG A 3 37.70 -4.89 20.88
C ARG A 3 36.56 -4.03 20.32
N LYS A 4 36.52 -3.92 18.99
CA LYS A 4 35.52 -3.17 18.22
C LYS A 4 34.15 -3.84 18.38
N GLY A 5 33.14 -3.04 18.74
CA GLY A 5 31.76 -3.47 18.94
C GLY A 5 31.14 -4.10 17.70
N ARG A 6 30.37 -5.16 17.93
CA ARG A 6 29.55 -5.88 16.95
C ARG A 6 28.44 -4.93 16.50
N ARG A 7 28.46 -4.48 15.24
CA ARG A 7 27.34 -3.74 14.64
C ARG A 7 26.13 -4.66 14.59
N GLU A 8 25.03 -4.25 15.23
CA GLU A 8 23.71 -4.84 15.03
C GLU A 8 23.36 -4.76 13.54
N SER A 9 23.18 -5.93 12.94
CA SER A 9 22.62 -6.07 11.60
C SER A 9 21.13 -5.72 11.70
N ARG A 10 20.76 -4.47 11.44
CA ARG A 10 19.37 -4.10 11.17
C ARG A 10 18.91 -4.89 9.94
N SER A 11 18.00 -5.82 10.17
CA SER A 11 17.36 -6.63 9.16
C SER A 11 16.61 -5.72 8.20
N LEU A 12 17.20 -5.45 7.03
CA LEU A 12 16.45 -5.10 5.84
C LEU A 12 15.52 -6.28 5.55
N LEU A 13 14.22 -6.06 5.72
CA LEU A 13 13.19 -7.06 5.41
C LEU A 13 13.17 -7.22 3.88
N TRP A 14 13.90 -8.21 3.38
CA TRP A 14 13.85 -8.60 1.97
C TRP A 14 12.47 -9.17 1.68
N ILE A 15 11.73 -8.52 0.76
CA ILE A 15 10.44 -9.01 0.26
C ILE A 15 10.72 -10.31 -0.52
N HIS A 16 10.45 -11.46 0.11
CA HIS A 16 10.63 -12.77 -0.53
C HIS A 16 9.50 -13.01 -1.54
N PRO A 17 9.78 -13.51 -2.77
CA PRO A 17 8.77 -13.68 -3.83
C PRO A 17 7.61 -14.62 -3.47
N GLY A 18 7.76 -15.51 -2.48
CA GLY A 18 6.67 -16.37 -1.98
C GLY A 18 5.54 -15.63 -1.25
N TRP A 19 5.76 -14.39 -0.82
CA TRP A 19 4.77 -13.58 -0.09
C TRP A 19 3.77 -12.89 -1.02
N VAL A 20 4.13 -12.73 -2.30
CA VAL A 20 3.28 -12.13 -3.33
C VAL A 20 2.15 -13.07 -3.76
N ILE A 21 2.39 -14.39 -3.71
CA ILE A 21 1.44 -15.41 -4.21
C ILE A 21 0.34 -15.71 -3.18
N ASN A 22 0.65 -15.62 -1.88
CA ASN A 22 -0.27 -15.98 -0.79
C ASN A 22 -1.04 -14.79 -0.20
N GLY A 23 -0.92 -13.59 -0.76
CA GLY A 23 -1.60 -12.38 -0.23
C GLY A 23 -1.03 -11.84 1.08
N SER A 24 0.08 -12.40 1.60
CA SER A 24 0.73 -11.96 2.84
C SER A 24 1.63 -10.74 2.67
N ALA A 25 2.02 -10.41 1.43
CA ALA A 25 2.85 -9.23 1.15
C ALA A 25 2.19 -7.92 1.62
N GLY A 26 0.86 -7.81 1.53
CA GLY A 26 0.14 -6.63 2.04
C GLY A 26 0.35 -6.46 3.55
N PHE A 27 0.15 -7.54 4.31
CA PHE A 27 0.29 -7.56 5.78
C PHE A 27 1.68 -7.12 6.26
N SER A 28 2.74 -7.54 5.54
CA SER A 28 4.12 -7.21 5.91
C SER A 28 4.48 -5.73 5.67
N VAL A 29 3.84 -5.08 4.70
CA VAL A 29 4.07 -3.65 4.42
C VAL A 29 3.35 -2.78 5.45
N TYR A 30 2.15 -3.18 5.90
CA TYR A 30 1.41 -2.46 6.96
C TYR A 30 2.17 -2.46 8.29
N ILE A 31 2.74 -3.60 8.68
CA ILE A 31 3.45 -3.72 9.96
C ILE A 31 4.78 -2.94 9.96
N ALA A 32 5.41 -2.74 8.80
CA ALA A 32 6.71 -2.07 8.69
C ALA A 32 6.70 -0.60 9.15
N ALA A 33 5.54 0.08 9.12
CA ALA A 33 5.41 1.46 9.57
C ALA A 33 5.19 1.60 11.10
N ILE A 34 4.77 0.52 11.78
CA ILE A 34 4.44 0.54 13.22
C ILE A 34 5.69 0.40 14.07
N LYS A 35 5.94 1.42 14.91
CA LYS A 35 7.11 1.49 15.81
C LYS A 35 7.22 0.31 16.77
N GLU A 36 6.11 -0.02 17.41
CA GLU A 36 5.98 -1.19 18.28
C GLU A 36 4.59 -1.76 18.10
N VAL A 37 4.49 -2.99 17.55
CA VAL A 37 3.22 -3.69 17.48
C VAL A 37 2.98 -4.42 18.80
N PHE A 38 1.81 -4.24 19.39
CA PHE A 38 1.40 -4.96 20.59
C PHE A 38 0.34 -5.99 20.26
N ARG A 39 0.39 -7.12 20.96
CA ARG A 39 -0.66 -8.14 20.95
C ARG A 39 -1.81 -7.73 21.85
N LYS A 40 -2.94 -8.42 21.70
CA LYS A 40 -4.12 -8.23 22.54
C LYS A 40 -3.85 -8.45 24.04
N ASP A 41 -2.86 -9.29 24.37
CA ASP A 41 -2.42 -9.54 25.76
C ASP A 41 -1.43 -8.48 26.29
N GLY A 42 -1.14 -7.43 25.53
CA GLY A 42 -0.20 -6.36 25.87
C GLY A 42 1.27 -6.73 25.69
N SER A 43 1.59 -7.96 25.26
CA SER A 43 2.96 -8.32 24.91
C SER A 43 3.39 -7.64 23.61
N LYS A 44 4.67 -7.24 23.52
CA LYS A 44 5.22 -6.77 22.24
C LYS A 44 5.19 -7.93 21.24
N ALA A 45 4.62 -7.69 20.07
CA ALA A 45 4.66 -8.61 18.94
C ALA A 45 6.08 -8.60 18.35
N LEU A 46 7.01 -9.25 19.04
CA LEU A 46 8.39 -9.41 18.60
C LEU A 46 8.59 -10.84 18.10
N ASN A 47 9.13 -10.93 16.89
CA ASN A 47 9.73 -12.10 16.25
C ASN A 47 8.79 -13.14 15.62
N THR A 48 9.26 -13.64 14.47
CA THR A 48 8.66 -14.67 13.62
C THR A 48 8.17 -15.88 14.43
N GLY A 49 7.00 -16.42 14.06
CA GLY A 49 6.43 -17.63 14.66
C GLY A 49 5.39 -17.38 15.76
N GLY A 50 5.04 -16.13 16.04
CA GLY A 50 3.88 -15.78 16.85
C GLY A 50 2.56 -15.87 16.08
N ASN A 51 1.45 -15.73 16.83
CA ASN A 51 0.11 -15.58 16.28
C ASN A 51 0.07 -14.41 15.28
N ASN A 52 -0.41 -14.66 14.06
CA ASN A 52 -0.44 -13.71 12.94
C ASN A 52 -1.86 -13.43 12.45
N GLU A 53 -2.87 -13.91 13.17
CA GLU A 53 -4.26 -13.61 12.88
C GLU A 53 -4.56 -12.16 13.27
N VAL A 54 -5.50 -11.55 12.56
CA VAL A 54 -5.83 -10.12 12.72
C VAL A 54 -6.25 -9.79 14.15
N TRP A 55 -6.99 -10.69 14.81
CA TRP A 55 -7.46 -10.55 16.18
C TRP A 55 -6.38 -10.81 17.26
N SER A 56 -5.18 -11.20 16.86
CA SER A 56 -4.05 -11.43 17.76
C SER A 56 -3.31 -10.12 18.10
N PHE A 57 -3.59 -9.05 17.37
CA PHE A 57 -3.04 -7.71 17.57
C PHE A 57 -3.95 -6.85 18.48
N GLY A 58 -3.41 -5.76 19.04
CA GLY A 58 -4.20 -4.79 19.81
C GLY A 58 -5.21 -4.01 18.96
N ASP A 59 -6.17 -3.34 19.61
CA ASP A 59 -7.36 -2.76 18.97
C ASP A 59 -7.01 -1.77 17.82
N GLU A 60 -6.00 -0.90 18.01
CA GLU A 60 -5.57 0.04 16.96
C GLU A 60 -5.10 -0.67 15.68
N ALA A 61 -4.27 -1.72 15.84
CA ALA A 61 -3.78 -2.49 14.71
C ALA A 61 -4.91 -3.34 14.09
N TYR A 62 -5.80 -3.89 14.92
CA TYR A 62 -6.96 -4.65 14.48
C TYR A 62 -7.83 -3.83 13.52
N ASP A 63 -8.21 -2.61 13.90
CA ASP A 63 -9.08 -1.74 13.10
C ASP A 63 -8.43 -1.37 11.75
N ILE A 64 -7.12 -1.07 11.77
CA ILE A 64 -6.36 -0.79 10.55
C ILE A 64 -6.34 -2.01 9.63
N LEU A 65 -6.07 -3.20 10.17
CA LEU A 65 -6.00 -4.44 9.41
C LEU A 65 -7.37 -4.83 8.83
N VAL A 66 -8.46 -4.66 9.58
CA VAL A 66 -9.83 -4.90 9.10
C VAL A 66 -10.16 -3.96 7.94
N LYS A 67 -9.88 -2.66 8.08
CA LYS A 67 -10.06 -1.68 6.99
C LYS A 67 -9.38 -2.13 5.69
N TYR A 68 -8.17 -2.66 5.77
CA TYR A 68 -7.43 -3.12 4.59
C TYR A 68 -7.88 -4.49 4.06
N LEU A 69 -8.42 -5.36 4.91
CA LEU A 69 -9.09 -6.58 4.46
C LEU A 69 -10.37 -6.27 3.68
N GLU A 70 -11.17 -5.33 4.17
CA GLU A 70 -12.36 -4.85 3.47
C GLU A 70 -11.99 -4.25 2.11
N LEU A 71 -10.99 -3.35 2.08
CA LEU A 71 -10.47 -2.80 0.84
C LEU A 71 -10.05 -3.90 -0.16
N ARG A 72 -9.37 -4.95 0.31
CA ARG A 72 -8.95 -6.07 -0.53
C ARG A 72 -10.15 -6.84 -1.09
N GLU A 73 -11.15 -7.14 -0.27
CA GLU A 73 -12.38 -7.81 -0.74
C GLU A 73 -13.14 -6.94 -1.74
N THR A 74 -13.15 -5.65 -1.52
CA THR A 74 -13.74 -4.66 -2.43
C THR A 74 -13.01 -4.60 -3.78
N LEU A 75 -11.68 -4.80 -3.79
CA LEU A 75 -10.86 -4.89 -5.01
C LEU A 75 -10.85 -6.29 -5.65
N ARG A 76 -11.58 -7.27 -5.11
CA ARG A 76 -11.48 -8.67 -5.52
C ARG A 76 -11.79 -8.89 -7.00
N ASP A 77 -12.84 -8.26 -7.52
CA ASP A 77 -13.23 -8.46 -8.92
C ASP A 77 -12.26 -7.76 -9.87
N TYR A 78 -11.77 -6.58 -9.51
CA TYR A 78 -10.67 -5.92 -10.22
C TYR A 78 -9.40 -6.79 -10.25
N THR A 79 -9.04 -7.38 -9.10
CA THR A 79 -7.90 -8.29 -9.00
C THR A 79 -8.07 -9.51 -9.93
N ARG A 80 -9.28 -10.07 -10.03
CA ARG A 80 -9.56 -11.20 -10.93
C ARG A 80 -9.38 -10.82 -12.40
N GLU A 81 -9.79 -9.63 -12.79
CA GLU A 81 -9.56 -9.10 -14.14
C GLU A 81 -8.05 -8.96 -14.42
N LEU A 82 -7.28 -8.43 -13.47
CA LEU A 82 -5.82 -8.34 -13.59
C LEU A 82 -5.15 -9.71 -13.67
N MET A 83 -5.59 -10.69 -12.88
CA MET A 83 -5.07 -12.06 -12.93
C MET A 83 -5.38 -12.75 -14.25
N LYS A 84 -6.58 -12.52 -14.81
CA LYS A 84 -6.93 -12.99 -16.15
C LYS A 84 -6.01 -12.39 -17.21
N GLU A 85 -5.78 -11.07 -17.14
CA GLU A 85 -4.86 -10.39 -18.06
C GLU A 85 -3.42 -10.90 -17.93
N ALA A 86 -2.96 -11.16 -16.70
CA ALA A 86 -1.65 -11.75 -16.46
C ALA A 86 -1.53 -13.13 -17.11
N HIS A 87 -2.57 -13.95 -17.01
CA HIS A 87 -2.60 -15.27 -17.66
C HIS A 87 -2.60 -15.19 -19.19
N GLU A 88 -3.39 -14.28 -19.76
CA GLU A 88 -3.60 -14.19 -21.22
C GLU A 88 -2.49 -13.44 -21.94
N LYS A 89 -1.91 -12.41 -21.31
CA LYS A 89 -0.99 -11.45 -21.96
C LYS A 89 0.37 -11.35 -21.27
N GLY A 90 0.56 -11.98 -20.13
CA GLY A 90 1.79 -11.87 -19.34
C GLY A 90 1.97 -10.52 -18.63
N ALA A 91 0.92 -9.69 -18.56
CA ALA A 91 1.01 -8.40 -17.88
C ALA A 91 1.09 -8.60 -16.34
N PRO A 92 2.07 -8.02 -15.63
CA PRO A 92 2.15 -8.15 -14.18
C PRO A 92 0.93 -7.53 -13.47
N VAL A 93 0.54 -8.07 -12.32
CA VAL A 93 -0.53 -7.48 -11.49
C VAL A 93 -0.01 -6.26 -10.71
N MET A 94 1.13 -6.41 -10.04
CA MET A 94 1.93 -5.29 -9.55
C MET A 94 2.97 -4.94 -10.60
N ARG A 95 2.96 -3.70 -11.07
CA ARG A 95 3.76 -3.22 -12.19
C ARG A 95 4.67 -2.10 -11.68
N PRO A 96 5.98 -2.11 -12.01
CA PRO A 96 6.81 -0.95 -11.76
C PRO A 96 6.31 0.24 -12.60
N LEU A 97 6.54 1.47 -12.15
CA LEU A 97 6.00 2.66 -12.84
C LEU A 97 6.46 2.74 -14.31
N PHE A 98 7.72 2.41 -14.61
CA PHE A 98 8.25 2.39 -15.99
C PHE A 98 7.51 1.44 -16.93
N TYR A 99 6.78 0.44 -16.41
CA TYR A 99 6.00 -0.46 -17.25
C TYR A 99 4.85 0.30 -17.95
N GLU A 100 4.21 1.22 -17.24
CA GLU A 100 3.09 2.04 -17.75
C GLU A 100 3.56 3.37 -18.36
N PHE A 101 4.63 3.97 -17.81
CA PHE A 101 5.08 5.33 -18.16
C PHE A 101 6.49 5.34 -18.78
N GLN A 102 6.67 4.59 -19.87
CA GLN A 102 7.99 4.39 -20.50
C GLN A 102 8.68 5.68 -20.99
N ASN A 103 7.90 6.71 -21.29
CA ASN A 103 8.40 8.00 -21.79
C ASN A 103 8.78 8.97 -20.66
N ASP A 104 8.47 8.64 -19.41
CA ASP A 104 8.81 9.46 -18.25
C ASP A 104 10.17 9.00 -17.69
N ASP A 105 11.23 9.77 -17.91
CA ASP A 105 12.57 9.37 -17.48
C ASP A 105 12.68 9.19 -15.96
N LYS A 106 11.84 9.87 -15.16
CA LYS A 106 11.92 9.81 -13.70
C LYS A 106 11.46 8.46 -13.14
N VAL A 107 10.54 7.77 -13.82
CA VAL A 107 9.97 6.52 -13.27
C VAL A 107 10.92 5.33 -13.31
N TRP A 108 12.02 5.41 -14.06
CA TRP A 108 13.01 4.35 -14.15
C TRP A 108 13.81 4.14 -12.86
N ASP A 109 13.98 5.19 -12.07
CA ASP A 109 14.75 5.15 -10.82
C ASP A 109 13.88 4.93 -9.57
N ILE A 110 12.56 4.98 -9.70
CA ILE A 110 11.61 4.83 -8.59
C ILE A 110 11.43 3.35 -8.23
N LYS A 111 11.60 3.03 -6.95
CA LYS A 111 11.62 1.65 -6.42
C LYS A 111 10.65 1.41 -5.28
N ASP A 112 10.07 2.48 -4.75
CA ASP A 112 9.22 2.50 -3.56
C ASP A 112 7.77 2.93 -3.88
N GLU A 113 7.42 2.95 -5.16
CA GLU A 113 6.08 3.18 -5.69
C GLU A 113 5.82 2.17 -6.81
N TYR A 114 4.56 1.76 -6.97
CA TYR A 114 4.18 0.80 -8.01
C TYR A 114 2.75 1.03 -8.48
N MET A 115 2.45 0.56 -9.68
CA MET A 115 1.09 0.47 -10.19
C MET A 115 0.47 -0.88 -9.82
N TYR A 116 -0.75 -0.87 -9.28
CA TYR A 116 -1.59 -2.04 -9.11
C TYR A 116 -2.59 -2.10 -10.26
N GLY A 117 -2.33 -3.00 -11.22
CA GLY A 117 -2.94 -2.91 -12.55
C GLY A 117 -2.55 -1.61 -13.27
N PRO A 118 -3.32 -1.17 -14.27
CA PRO A 118 -3.07 0.10 -14.95
C PRO A 118 -3.72 1.31 -14.27
N ASP A 119 -4.58 1.13 -13.26
CA ASP A 119 -5.45 2.19 -12.75
C ASP A 119 -4.96 2.82 -11.43
N LEU A 120 -4.23 2.08 -10.59
CA LEU A 120 -3.93 2.50 -9.21
C LEU A 120 -2.43 2.66 -8.98
N LEU A 121 -1.97 3.86 -8.62
CA LEU A 121 -0.62 4.09 -8.10
C LEU A 121 -0.64 3.92 -6.58
N VAL A 122 0.27 3.10 -6.05
CA VAL A 122 0.40 2.80 -4.63
C VAL A 122 1.79 3.19 -4.14
N ALA A 123 1.83 4.00 -3.09
CA ALA A 123 3.07 4.50 -2.49
C ALA A 123 3.14 4.13 -0.99
N PRO A 124 3.54 2.89 -0.63
CA PRO A 124 3.52 2.40 0.74
C PRO A 124 4.52 3.11 1.66
N ILE A 125 4.24 3.22 2.95
CA ILE A 125 5.23 3.70 3.92
C ILE A 125 6.21 2.56 4.25
N LEU A 126 7.49 2.79 3.95
CA LEU A 126 8.54 1.78 4.09
C LEU A 126 9.41 1.95 5.35
N TYR A 127 9.26 3.08 6.05
CA TYR A 127 10.09 3.44 7.19
C TYR A 127 9.25 3.61 8.45
N GLU A 128 9.71 2.97 9.52
CA GLU A 128 9.12 3.03 10.86
C GLU A 128 8.97 4.48 11.35
N GLY A 129 7.78 4.84 11.83
CA GLY A 129 7.50 6.16 12.39
C GLY A 129 7.36 7.29 11.38
N ALA A 130 7.45 7.03 10.07
CA ALA A 130 7.10 8.00 9.06
C ALA A 130 5.58 8.22 9.01
N ALA A 131 5.16 9.48 9.03
CA ALA A 131 3.74 9.90 8.95
C ALA A 131 3.43 10.68 7.65
N SER A 132 4.43 10.80 6.77
CA SER A 132 4.31 11.39 5.44
C SER A 132 5.41 10.83 4.55
N ARG A 133 5.23 10.95 3.24
CA ARG A 133 6.25 10.63 2.25
C ARG A 133 6.11 11.50 1.01
N GLU A 134 7.21 11.66 0.28
CA GLU A 134 7.15 12.14 -1.09
C GLU A 134 6.58 11.04 -2.00
N VAL A 135 5.72 11.45 -2.93
CA VAL A 135 5.13 10.58 -3.95
C VAL A 135 5.31 11.25 -5.30
N TYR A 136 5.93 10.55 -6.25
CA TYR A 136 5.97 11.01 -7.62
C TYR A 136 4.71 10.60 -8.36
N LEU A 137 4.11 11.56 -9.07
CA LEU A 137 2.96 11.33 -9.93
C LEU A 137 3.45 11.34 -11.38
N PRO A 138 3.48 10.19 -12.08
CA PRO A 138 3.97 10.11 -13.45
C PRO A 138 3.25 11.08 -14.40
N GLU A 139 3.98 11.59 -15.38
CA GLU A 139 3.42 12.50 -16.38
C GLU A 139 2.44 11.80 -17.33
N GLY A 140 1.68 12.58 -18.10
CA GLY A 140 0.72 12.06 -19.08
C GLY A 140 -0.60 11.56 -18.49
N SER A 141 -0.85 11.76 -17.20
CA SER A 141 -2.13 11.45 -16.54
C SER A 141 -2.49 12.47 -15.46
N LYS A 142 -3.78 12.58 -15.15
CA LYS A 142 -4.24 13.20 -13.89
C LYS A 142 -4.44 12.12 -12.84
N TRP A 143 -4.08 12.47 -11.62
CA TRP A 143 -4.07 11.57 -10.47
C TRP A 143 -5.03 12.06 -9.41
N THR A 144 -5.97 11.22 -9.01
CA THR A 144 -6.90 11.52 -7.93
C THR A 144 -6.47 10.77 -6.68
N ASP A 145 -6.17 11.48 -5.58
CA ASP A 145 -5.97 10.85 -4.27
C ASP A 145 -7.25 10.12 -3.87
N ALA A 146 -7.18 8.80 -3.71
CA ALA A 146 -8.33 7.95 -3.40
C ALA A 146 -9.00 8.30 -2.06
N ARG A 147 -8.26 8.93 -1.14
CA ARG A 147 -8.73 9.31 0.19
C ARG A 147 -9.38 10.68 0.22
N THR A 148 -8.76 11.66 -0.43
CA THR A 148 -9.21 13.06 -0.34
C THR A 148 -10.06 13.48 -1.53
N GLY A 149 -10.02 12.72 -2.63
CA GLY A 149 -10.62 13.12 -3.91
C GLY A 149 -9.88 14.26 -4.61
N SER A 150 -8.76 14.74 -4.04
CA SER A 150 -7.97 15.82 -4.63
C SER A 150 -7.31 15.36 -5.92
N VAL A 151 -7.36 16.23 -6.93
CA VAL A 151 -6.82 15.93 -8.26
C VAL A 151 -5.52 16.69 -8.46
N PHE A 152 -4.51 15.97 -8.93
CA PHE A 152 -3.18 16.46 -9.22
C PHE A 152 -2.84 16.20 -10.70
N GLU A 153 -2.10 17.13 -11.31
CA GLU A 153 -1.49 16.88 -12.61
C GLU A 153 -0.29 15.93 -12.46
N GLY A 154 0.01 15.13 -13.47
CA GLY A 154 1.23 14.32 -13.50
C GLY A 154 2.51 15.15 -13.69
N GLY A 155 3.67 14.48 -13.61
CA GLY A 155 5.00 15.06 -13.80
C GLY A 155 5.59 15.73 -12.55
N GLN A 156 4.95 15.59 -11.39
CA GLN A 156 5.30 16.28 -10.16
C GLN A 156 5.47 15.33 -8.97
N THR A 157 6.30 15.73 -8.01
CA THR A 157 6.42 15.08 -6.71
C THR A 157 5.62 15.88 -5.68
N ILE A 158 4.77 15.20 -4.92
CA ILE A 158 3.96 15.80 -3.86
C ILE A 158 4.33 15.21 -2.49
N LEU A 159 4.27 16.02 -1.44
CA LEU A 159 4.36 15.54 -0.07
C LEU A 159 2.97 15.11 0.40
N VAL A 160 2.83 13.83 0.77
CA VAL A 160 1.55 13.23 1.14
C VAL A 160 1.57 12.81 2.59
N GLU A 161 0.54 13.20 3.34
CA GLU A 161 0.30 12.68 4.69
C GLU A 161 -0.11 11.21 4.62
N ALA A 162 0.59 10.40 5.41
CA ALA A 162 0.41 8.96 5.48
C ALA A 162 0.53 8.53 6.94
N PRO A 163 -0.47 8.87 7.79
CA PRO A 163 -0.52 8.34 9.15
C PRO A 163 -0.59 6.82 9.12
N LEU A 164 -0.32 6.18 10.25
CA LEU A 164 -0.20 4.73 10.38
C LEU A 164 -1.32 3.89 9.74
N SER A 165 -2.54 4.43 9.74
CA SER A 165 -3.75 3.79 9.20
C SER A 165 -3.94 3.97 7.69
N THR A 166 -3.00 4.62 6.99
CA THR A 166 -3.18 5.12 5.63
C THR A 166 -1.95 4.89 4.74
N ILE A 167 -2.17 4.16 3.66
CA ILE A 167 -1.29 4.04 2.50
C ILE A 167 -1.80 5.00 1.42
N PRO A 168 -0.96 5.93 0.94
CA PRO A 168 -1.27 6.74 -0.23
C PRO A 168 -1.57 5.88 -1.47
N VAL A 169 -2.75 6.11 -2.05
CA VAL A 169 -3.21 5.47 -3.29
C VAL A 169 -3.83 6.53 -4.20
N PHE A 170 -3.44 6.53 -5.47
CA PHE A 170 -3.92 7.48 -6.46
C PHE A 170 -4.54 6.75 -7.65
N LEU A 171 -5.68 7.25 -8.13
CA LEU A 171 -6.33 6.76 -9.34
C LEU A 171 -5.83 7.53 -10.55
N GLY A 172 -5.26 6.83 -11.52
CA GLY A 172 -4.83 7.38 -12.81
C GLY A 172 -6.00 7.46 -13.78
N THR A 173 -6.18 8.61 -14.43
CA THR A 173 -7.26 8.80 -15.42
C THR A 173 -6.94 8.29 -16.83
N GLY A 174 -5.70 7.85 -17.07
CA GLY A 174 -5.17 7.50 -18.40
C GLY A 174 -5.63 6.15 -18.98
N ASN A 175 -6.00 5.17 -18.15
CA ASN A 175 -6.34 3.81 -18.60
C ASN A 175 -7.57 3.27 -17.84
N LYS A 176 -8.75 3.82 -18.10
CA LYS A 176 -9.98 3.49 -17.34
C LYS A 176 -10.44 2.04 -17.56
N ARG A 177 -10.14 1.13 -16.63
CA ARG A 177 -10.98 -0.05 -16.35
C ARG A 177 -11.89 0.18 -15.15
N ILE A 178 -11.47 1.01 -14.21
CA ILE A 178 -12.32 1.51 -13.14
C ILE A 178 -13.13 2.69 -13.69
N SER A 179 -14.43 2.50 -13.95
CA SER A 179 -15.33 3.59 -14.36
C SER A 179 -15.44 4.62 -13.23
N SER A 180 -15.73 5.89 -13.57
CA SER A 180 -15.93 6.95 -12.56
C SER A 180 -17.06 6.64 -11.58
N GLU A 181 -18.02 5.80 -11.98
CA GLU A 181 -19.09 5.28 -11.12
C GLU A 181 -18.59 4.26 -10.08
N LYS A 182 -17.54 3.50 -10.41
CA LYS A 182 -16.81 2.60 -9.49
C LYS A 182 -15.75 3.33 -8.66
N CYS A 183 -15.52 4.64 -8.86
CA CYS A 183 -14.69 5.44 -7.97
C CYS A 183 -15.29 5.49 -6.53
N ASN A 184 -16.62 5.34 -6.43
CA ASN A 184 -17.36 5.08 -5.20
C ASN A 184 -17.13 3.67 -4.60
N ILE A 185 -16.13 2.91 -5.05
CA ILE A 185 -15.73 1.65 -4.41
C ILE A 185 -14.64 1.91 -3.36
N LEU A 186 -13.81 2.94 -3.57
CA LEU A 186 -12.80 3.37 -2.60
C LEU A 186 -13.35 4.42 -1.61
N SER A 187 -14.32 5.24 -2.03
CA SER A 187 -14.96 6.25 -1.16
C SER A 187 -15.74 5.70 0.06
N PRO A 188 -16.60 4.65 -0.04
CA PRO A 188 -17.40 4.21 1.09
C PRO A 188 -16.56 3.48 2.13
N CYS A 189 -15.49 2.77 1.79
CA CYS A 189 -14.59 2.17 2.80
C CYS A 189 -13.88 3.23 3.67
N ILE A 190 -13.72 4.46 3.18
CA ILE A 190 -13.09 5.56 3.92
C ILE A 190 -14.14 6.34 4.73
N ILE A 191 -15.35 6.51 4.19
CA ILE A 191 -16.43 7.29 4.84
C ILE A 191 -17.22 6.47 5.87
N SER A 192 -17.34 5.14 5.72
CA SER A 192 -18.19 4.30 6.59
C SER A 192 -17.71 4.23 8.05
N ILE A 193 -16.43 4.44 8.33
CA ILE A 193 -15.91 4.40 9.72
C ILE A 193 -16.24 5.70 10.48
N SER A 194 -16.48 6.82 9.80
CA SER A 194 -16.88 8.06 10.47
C SER A 194 -18.34 8.05 10.95
N PHE A 195 -19.15 7.08 10.52
CA PHE A 195 -20.58 7.00 10.85
C PHE A 195 -20.91 6.02 11.98
N VAL A 196 -19.95 5.19 12.43
CA VAL A 196 -20.16 4.20 13.51
C VAL A 196 -19.86 4.78 14.91
N THR A 197 -19.27 5.98 15.02
CA THR A 197 -19.02 6.67 16.30
C THR A 197 -20.07 7.73 16.67
N SER A 198 -21.27 7.67 16.08
CA SER A 198 -22.42 8.49 16.49
C SER A 198 -23.70 7.66 16.51
N ILE A 199 -23.76 6.70 17.42
CA ILE A 199 -24.98 6.14 18.02
C ILE A 199 -24.74 6.03 19.52
#